data_AF-A0A948CER6-F1
#
_entry.id   AF-A0A948CER6-F1
#
_cell.length_a   1.000
_cell.length_b   1.000
_cell.length_c   1.000
_cell.angle_alpha   90.00
_cell.angle_beta   90.00
_cell.angle_gamma   90.00
#
_symmetry.space_group_name_H-M   'P 1'
#
loop_
_entity.id
_entity.type
_entity.pdbx_description
1 polymer ?
#
loop_
_entity_poly.entity_id
_entity_poly.type
_entity_poly.pdbx_seq_one_letter_code
_entity_poly.pdbx_strand_id
1 'polypeptide(L)'
;MTHPLRRTLLAAVLPVTLVLAGCGGQSDEEPTSYLLTDLEGGTAAPGDVTLPEPTASETPADPDGPRRTPGTGSNGSDAPGGDDLVALVSAAAGQVETVRVSIGNQTPPPDIEAAFVYGDTDAFDASLVITPDQPEVLFRRVQGTFYAGTAQGLETVDPDDPRVSSVAGGVVPAFLVWNPLLDLRAALEGAQDVGVGGPEAIDGVDVTSYEFDLDVDDLPRPSLIVPDQATGSARVTFSVGADDLPVRLQLERDTGGIETVAVVDYSAWGERVQIEVPPAG
;
A
#
# COMPACT_ATOMS: atom_id res chain seq x y z
N MET A 1 -7.16 34.79 -27.97
CA MET A 1 -8.45 34.27 -27.44
C MET A 1 -8.07 33.07 -26.58
N THR A 2 -7.88 33.27 -25.27
CA THR A 2 -8.79 32.83 -24.17
C THR A 2 -8.85 31.29 -24.07
N HIS A 3 -8.41 30.59 -23.02
CA HIS A 3 -8.54 30.82 -21.57
C HIS A 3 -7.37 30.20 -20.75
N PRO A 4 -6.95 30.80 -19.61
CA PRO A 4 -6.14 30.10 -18.61
C PRO A 4 -7.04 29.19 -17.75
N LEU A 5 -6.69 27.91 -17.66
CA LEU A 5 -7.29 26.92 -16.75
C LEU A 5 -7.10 27.39 -15.30
N ARG A 6 -8.23 27.52 -14.61
CA ARG A 6 -8.30 27.82 -13.18
C ARG A 6 -7.68 26.65 -12.41
N ARG A 7 -6.51 26.87 -11.81
CA ARG A 7 -6.03 26.10 -10.67
C ARG A 7 -7.01 26.34 -9.51
N THR A 8 -7.75 25.31 -9.14
CA THR A 8 -8.62 25.33 -7.97
C THR A 8 -7.71 25.35 -6.74
N LEU A 9 -7.52 26.54 -6.16
CA LEU A 9 -6.88 26.71 -4.85
C LEU A 9 -7.74 25.97 -3.80
N LEU A 10 -7.21 24.88 -3.25
CA LEU A 10 -7.74 24.29 -2.03
C LEU A 10 -7.31 25.19 -0.85
N ALA A 11 -8.21 26.05 -0.40
CA ALA A 11 -8.04 26.77 0.85
C ALA A 11 -8.42 25.83 2.00
N ALA A 12 -7.42 25.24 2.67
CA ALA A 12 -7.62 24.58 3.95
C ALA A 12 -7.96 25.64 5.00
N VAL A 13 -9.25 25.83 5.27
CA VAL A 13 -9.72 26.65 6.40
C VAL A 13 -9.80 25.73 7.61
N LEU A 14 -8.71 25.65 8.38
CA LEU A 14 -8.73 25.08 9.72
C LEU A 14 -9.53 26.02 10.64
N PRO A 15 -10.56 25.56 11.35
CA PRO A 15 -11.22 26.37 12.37
C PRO A 15 -10.25 26.60 13.54
N VAL A 16 -9.80 27.85 13.68
CA VAL A 16 -9.13 28.34 14.89
C VAL A 16 -10.16 28.36 16.02
N THR A 17 -10.21 27.32 16.83
CA THR A 17 -10.89 27.36 18.12
C THR A 17 -9.92 27.80 19.20
N LEU A 18 -9.95 29.10 19.48
CA LEU A 18 -9.51 29.67 20.75
C LEU A 18 -10.33 29.05 21.89
N VAL A 19 -9.69 28.31 22.80
CA VAL A 19 -10.22 28.08 24.15
C VAL A 19 -9.18 28.48 25.18
N LEU A 20 -9.61 29.37 26.07
CA LEU A 20 -8.87 29.95 27.18
C LEU A 20 -8.54 28.92 28.28
N ALA A 21 -7.35 29.09 28.84
CA ALA A 21 -6.90 28.73 30.20
C ALA A 21 -7.83 27.91 31.11
N GLY A 22 -7.32 26.74 31.53
CA GLY A 22 -7.69 26.05 32.76
C GLY A 22 -6.47 25.34 33.34
N CYS A 23 -6.03 25.74 34.53
CA CYS A 23 -4.90 25.14 35.26
C CYS A 23 -5.16 23.69 35.69
N GLY A 24 -4.13 22.84 35.64
CA GLY A 24 -4.01 21.74 36.60
C GLY A 24 -3.28 20.49 36.09
N GLY A 25 -2.10 20.23 36.65
CA GLY A 25 -1.55 18.88 36.78
C GLY A 25 -0.64 18.41 35.65
N GLN A 26 0.64 18.80 35.71
CA GLN A 26 1.71 18.13 34.98
C GLN A 26 1.86 16.71 35.54
N SER A 27 1.39 15.71 34.80
CA SER A 27 1.81 14.32 34.97
C SER A 27 2.79 14.08 33.83
N ASP A 28 4.08 14.08 34.14
CA ASP A 28 5.11 13.57 33.24
C ASP A 28 4.89 12.05 33.12
N GLU A 29 3.93 11.62 32.30
CA GLU A 29 3.87 10.24 31.82
C GLU A 29 4.92 10.10 30.72
N GLU A 30 5.96 9.31 31.01
CA GLU A 30 6.93 8.88 30.01
C GLU A 30 6.16 8.23 28.83
N PRO A 31 6.50 8.55 27.57
CA PRO A 31 5.87 7.90 26.42
C PRO A 31 6.08 6.39 26.54
N THR A 32 4.99 5.65 26.63
CA THR A 32 5.05 4.20 26.75
C THR A 32 5.49 3.64 25.42
N SER A 33 6.78 3.36 25.33
CA SER A 33 7.42 2.76 24.17
C SER A 33 7.23 1.25 24.27
N TYR A 34 6.31 0.71 23.47
CA TYR A 34 6.16 -0.74 23.34
C TYR A 34 7.04 -1.23 22.20
N LEU A 35 7.99 -2.09 22.52
CA LEU A 35 8.63 -2.95 21.53
C LEU A 35 7.58 -3.97 21.08
N LEU A 36 7.06 -3.81 19.86
CA LEU A 36 6.14 -4.77 19.25
C LEU A 36 6.82 -6.06 18.75
N THR A 37 7.92 -6.45 19.41
CA THR A 37 8.66 -7.69 19.15
C THR A 37 8.95 -8.51 20.41
N ASP A 38 8.49 -8.09 21.59
CA ASP A 38 8.77 -8.79 22.87
C ASP A 38 7.56 -9.60 23.41
N LEU A 39 6.81 -10.23 22.51
CA LEU A 39 5.88 -11.31 22.87
C LEU A 39 6.55 -12.69 22.74
N GLU A 40 7.74 -12.85 23.33
CA GLU A 40 8.25 -14.18 23.65
C GLU A 40 7.49 -14.76 24.86
N GLY A 41 6.68 -15.79 24.61
CA GLY A 41 6.37 -16.80 25.63
C GLY A 41 5.01 -16.69 26.32
N GLY A 42 3.92 -16.75 25.55
CA GLY A 42 2.57 -16.99 26.09
C GLY A 42 1.89 -18.13 25.34
N THR A 43 1.99 -19.36 25.84
CA THR A 43 1.22 -20.50 25.35
C THR A 43 -0.27 -20.26 25.64
N ALA A 44 -1.01 -19.76 24.64
CA ALA A 44 -2.46 -19.77 24.62
C ALA A 44 -2.94 -20.41 23.32
N ALA A 45 -3.91 -21.30 23.45
CA ALA A 45 -4.38 -22.23 22.41
C ALA A 45 -4.84 -21.53 21.12
N PRO A 46 -4.73 -22.20 19.95
CA PRO A 46 -5.11 -21.63 18.67
C PRO A 46 -6.61 -21.36 18.62
N GLY A 47 -6.98 -20.12 18.30
CA GLY A 47 -8.31 -19.82 17.75
C GLY A 47 -8.29 -20.17 16.27
N ASP A 48 -9.16 -21.09 15.87
CA ASP A 48 -9.32 -21.55 14.48
C ASP A 48 -9.63 -20.37 13.54
N VAL A 49 -8.65 -20.03 12.70
CA VAL A 49 -8.91 -19.49 11.36
C VAL A 49 -8.22 -20.43 10.38
N THR A 50 -8.99 -21.38 9.87
CA THR A 50 -8.53 -22.35 8.87
C THR A 50 -8.50 -21.66 7.50
N LEU A 51 -7.31 -21.39 6.98
CA LEU A 51 -7.11 -21.23 5.54
C LEU A 51 -7.40 -22.58 4.86
N PRO A 52 -8.14 -22.65 3.75
CA PRO A 52 -8.36 -23.92 3.06
C PRO A 52 -7.04 -24.49 2.53
N GLU A 53 -6.71 -25.71 2.97
CA GLU A 53 -5.54 -26.46 2.47
C GLU A 53 -5.64 -26.70 0.95
N PRO A 54 -4.52 -26.61 0.23
CA PRO A 54 -4.47 -27.00 -1.18
C PRO A 54 -4.76 -28.49 -1.31
N THR A 55 -5.71 -28.84 -2.17
CA THR A 55 -6.00 -30.25 -2.49
C THR A 55 -4.81 -30.83 -3.24
N ALA A 56 -4.01 -31.65 -2.57
CA ALA A 56 -2.93 -32.40 -3.22
C ALA A 56 -3.52 -33.35 -4.27
N SER A 57 -3.28 -33.04 -5.55
CA SER A 57 -3.47 -34.02 -6.63
C SER A 57 -2.26 -34.94 -6.65
N GLU A 58 -2.44 -36.19 -6.21
CA GLU A 58 -1.46 -37.25 -6.39
C GLU A 58 -1.20 -37.48 -7.89
N THR A 59 0.02 -37.20 -8.36
CA THR A 59 0.51 -37.67 -9.66
C THR A 59 1.34 -38.93 -9.45
N PRO A 60 1.07 -40.06 -10.16
CA PRO A 60 1.83 -41.29 -10.00
C PRO A 60 3.30 -41.15 -10.43
N ALA A 61 4.20 -41.75 -9.67
CA ALA A 61 5.62 -41.86 -9.99
C ALA A 61 5.86 -42.78 -11.20
N ASP A 62 6.43 -42.25 -12.27
CA ASP A 62 6.98 -43.02 -13.40
C ASP A 62 8.52 -43.02 -13.31
N PRO A 63 9.18 -44.18 -13.12
CA PRO A 63 10.62 -44.27 -12.95
C PRO A 63 11.31 -44.63 -14.28
N ASP A 64 11.23 -43.77 -15.29
CA ASP A 64 12.12 -43.87 -16.47
C ASP A 64 12.21 -42.53 -17.19
N GLY A 65 13.27 -41.78 -16.91
CA GLY A 65 13.53 -40.49 -17.57
C GLY A 65 13.91 -40.66 -19.06
N PRO A 66 13.51 -39.75 -19.95
CA PRO A 66 14.13 -39.64 -21.25
C PRO A 66 15.11 -38.46 -21.31
N ARG A 67 16.31 -38.79 -21.79
CA ARG A 67 17.32 -37.89 -22.37
C ARG A 67 16.68 -36.75 -23.17
N ARG A 68 17.18 -35.53 -22.95
CA ARG A 68 16.93 -34.38 -23.82
C ARG A 68 17.46 -34.68 -25.23
N THR A 69 16.56 -34.80 -26.20
CA THR A 69 16.84 -34.57 -27.63
C THR A 69 16.18 -33.27 -28.05
N PRO A 70 16.83 -32.42 -28.86
CA PRO A 70 16.25 -31.16 -29.31
C PRO A 70 15.19 -31.46 -30.37
N GLY A 71 13.92 -31.29 -30.00
CA GLY A 71 12.76 -31.40 -30.88
C GLY A 71 12.10 -30.04 -31.05
N THR A 72 12.01 -29.59 -32.30
CA THR A 72 11.22 -28.45 -32.76
C THR A 72 9.73 -28.69 -32.48
N GLY A 73 9.07 -27.83 -31.69
CA GLY A 73 7.62 -27.87 -31.50
C GLY A 73 7.06 -26.97 -30.40
N SER A 74 6.32 -25.93 -30.80
CA SER A 74 5.37 -25.12 -30.03
C SER A 74 5.92 -24.15 -28.96
N ASN A 75 6.27 -22.93 -29.37
CA ASN A 75 6.38 -21.80 -28.45
C ASN A 75 4.98 -21.28 -28.14
N GLY A 76 4.38 -21.76 -27.05
CA GLY A 76 3.31 -21.07 -26.34
C GLY A 76 3.78 -20.91 -24.90
N SER A 77 4.57 -19.87 -24.62
CA SER A 77 4.69 -19.40 -23.24
C SER A 77 3.42 -18.62 -22.98
N ASP A 78 2.42 -19.29 -22.39
CA ASP A 78 1.27 -18.59 -21.84
C ASP A 78 1.81 -17.61 -20.80
N ALA A 79 1.61 -16.32 -21.01
CA ALA A 79 1.98 -15.30 -20.03
C ALA A 79 1.20 -15.56 -18.73
N PRO A 80 1.78 -15.27 -17.54
CA PRO A 80 1.09 -15.49 -16.27
C PRO A 80 -0.19 -14.65 -16.23
N GLY A 81 -1.28 -15.21 -15.70
CA GLY A 81 -2.49 -14.45 -15.43
C GLY A 81 -2.36 -13.61 -14.15
N GLY A 82 -3.38 -12.78 -13.88
CA GLY A 82 -3.46 -12.01 -12.63
C GLY A 82 -3.38 -12.90 -11.38
N ASP A 83 -4.09 -14.03 -11.38
CA ASP A 83 -4.06 -15.01 -10.27
C ASP A 83 -2.66 -15.59 -10.01
N ASP A 84 -1.86 -15.79 -11.07
CA ASP A 84 -0.49 -16.27 -10.94
C ASP A 84 0.41 -15.21 -10.27
N LEU A 85 0.22 -13.93 -10.64
CA LEU A 85 0.93 -12.81 -10.01
C LEU A 85 0.52 -12.61 -8.55
N VAL A 86 -0.77 -12.77 -8.23
CA VAL A 86 -1.26 -12.74 -6.84
C VAL A 86 -0.61 -13.85 -6.02
N ALA A 87 -0.57 -15.08 -6.55
CA ALA A 87 0.05 -16.21 -5.87
C ALA A 87 1.55 -16.00 -5.65
N LEU A 88 2.25 -15.48 -6.66
CA LEU A 88 3.68 -15.16 -6.60
C LEU A 88 3.98 -14.17 -5.47
N VAL A 89 3.31 -13.00 -5.49
CA VAL A 89 3.53 -11.93 -4.52
C VAL A 89 3.11 -12.35 -3.13
N SER A 90 1.96 -13.01 -2.98
CA SER A 90 1.45 -13.42 -1.66
C SER A 90 2.38 -14.43 -0.98
N ALA A 91 3.01 -15.32 -1.75
CA ALA A 91 3.97 -16.28 -1.20
C ALA A 91 5.26 -15.62 -0.70
N ALA A 92 5.73 -14.56 -1.35
CA ALA A 92 6.91 -13.80 -0.94
C ALA A 92 6.60 -12.84 0.21
N ALA A 93 5.57 -11.99 0.05
CA ALA A 93 5.18 -10.99 1.04
C ALA A 93 4.69 -11.63 2.36
N GLY A 94 4.10 -12.81 2.32
CA GLY A 94 3.68 -13.55 3.52
C GLY A 94 4.83 -14.02 4.42
N GLN A 95 6.08 -13.88 3.99
CA GLN A 95 7.27 -14.24 4.77
C GLN A 95 7.87 -13.06 5.55
N VAL A 96 7.33 -11.85 5.37
CA VAL A 96 7.82 -10.63 6.00
C VAL A 96 6.68 -9.87 6.65
N GLU A 97 6.97 -9.27 7.80
CA GLU A 97 5.97 -8.56 8.60
C GLU A 97 5.99 -7.05 8.34
N THR A 98 6.95 -6.53 7.57
CA THR A 98 7.11 -5.08 7.39
C THR A 98 7.38 -4.70 5.95
N VAL A 99 6.89 -3.52 5.57
CA VAL A 99 7.14 -2.91 4.26
C VAL A 99 7.06 -1.39 4.38
N ARG A 100 7.89 -0.68 3.61
CA ARG A 100 7.72 0.75 3.36
C ARG A 100 7.08 0.95 1.99
N VAL A 101 6.10 1.83 1.95
CA VAL A 101 5.35 2.17 0.74
C VAL A 101 5.45 3.67 0.51
N SER A 102 5.75 4.10 -0.71
CA SER A 102 5.59 5.50 -1.12
C SER A 102 4.67 5.60 -2.32
N ILE A 103 3.88 6.67 -2.39
CA ILE A 103 2.95 6.94 -3.49
C ILE A 103 3.19 8.36 -4.00
N GLY A 104 3.28 8.53 -5.32
CA GLY A 104 3.32 9.84 -5.96
C GLY A 104 3.12 9.76 -7.48
N ASN A 105 3.34 10.87 -8.19
CA ASN A 105 3.13 10.96 -9.64
C ASN A 105 4.40 11.28 -10.44
N GLN A 106 5.54 10.72 -10.03
CA GLN A 106 6.88 10.76 -10.67
C GLN A 106 7.84 11.90 -10.28
N THR A 107 7.40 12.96 -9.58
CA THR A 107 8.32 14.03 -9.13
C THR A 107 8.57 13.92 -7.62
N PRO A 108 9.80 13.64 -7.16
CA PRO A 108 10.12 13.70 -5.74
C PRO A 108 9.85 15.09 -5.14
N PRO A 109 9.42 15.18 -3.86
CA PRO A 109 9.13 14.05 -2.96
C PRO A 109 7.82 13.33 -3.31
N PRO A 110 7.65 12.06 -2.92
CA PRO A 110 6.34 11.38 -3.02
C PRO A 110 5.27 12.15 -2.23
N ASP A 111 4.02 11.98 -2.63
CA ASP A 111 2.87 12.59 -1.97
C ASP A 111 2.59 11.88 -0.62
N ILE A 112 2.84 10.58 -0.56
CA ILE A 112 2.65 9.74 0.64
C ILE A 112 3.91 8.91 0.88
N GLU A 113 4.35 8.82 2.13
CA GLU A 113 5.29 7.81 2.61
C GLU A 113 4.69 7.08 3.80
N ALA A 114 4.80 5.76 3.85
CA ALA A 114 4.24 4.95 4.92
C ALA A 114 5.12 3.76 5.25
N ALA A 115 5.09 3.35 6.50
CA ALA A 115 5.69 2.11 6.99
C ALA A 115 4.60 1.26 7.65
N PHE A 116 4.47 0.02 7.20
CA PHE A 116 3.50 -0.94 7.66
C PHE A 116 4.17 -2.05 8.46
N VAL A 117 3.46 -2.50 9.49
CA VAL A 117 3.74 -3.70 10.27
C VAL A 117 2.48 -4.57 10.21
N TYR A 118 2.63 -5.80 9.74
CA TYR A 118 1.61 -6.82 9.58
C TYR A 118 1.84 -7.95 10.59
N GLY A 119 0.76 -8.59 11.05
CA GLY A 119 0.82 -9.76 11.94
C GLY A 119 -0.10 -9.62 13.14
N ASP A 120 0.38 -9.99 14.33
CA ASP A 120 -0.42 -9.98 15.56
C ASP A 120 -0.91 -8.57 15.97
N THR A 121 -0.25 -7.53 15.46
CA THR A 121 -0.71 -6.15 15.64
C THR A 121 -0.48 -5.40 14.34
N ASP A 122 -1.51 -5.39 13.49
CA ASP A 122 -1.53 -4.52 12.32
C ASP A 122 -1.38 -3.06 12.77
N ALA A 123 -0.30 -2.43 12.33
CA ALA A 123 0.03 -1.05 12.64
C ALA A 123 0.65 -0.36 11.42
N PHE A 124 0.46 0.94 11.31
CA PHE A 124 1.18 1.73 10.32
C PHE A 124 1.47 3.13 10.83
N ASP A 125 2.54 3.71 10.29
CA ASP A 125 2.91 5.11 10.43
C ASP A 125 3.06 5.69 9.03
N ALA A 126 2.30 6.74 8.72
CA ALA A 126 2.26 7.33 7.40
C ALA A 126 2.34 8.85 7.49
N SER A 127 3.05 9.43 6.53
CA SER A 127 3.05 10.85 6.27
C SER A 127 2.45 11.15 4.91
N LEU A 128 1.75 12.29 4.85
CA LEU A 128 1.16 12.83 3.65
C LEU A 128 1.66 14.26 3.47
N VAL A 129 2.28 14.50 2.32
CA VAL A 129 2.66 15.82 1.83
C VAL A 129 1.67 16.20 0.73
N ILE A 130 0.69 17.04 1.06
CA ILE A 130 -0.35 17.46 0.10
C ILE A 130 0.23 18.42 -0.97
N THR A 131 1.09 19.34 -0.54
CA THR A 131 1.92 20.18 -1.42
C THR A 131 3.22 20.57 -0.68
N PRO A 132 4.32 20.87 -1.38
CA PRO A 132 5.61 21.21 -0.74
C PRO A 132 5.58 22.44 0.17
N ASP A 133 4.55 23.29 0.02
CA ASP A 133 4.32 24.50 0.80
C ASP A 133 3.29 24.33 1.93
N GLN A 134 2.70 23.13 2.09
CA GLN A 134 1.79 22.81 3.17
C GLN A 134 2.47 21.97 4.27
N PRO A 135 1.99 22.08 5.53
CA PRO A 135 2.49 21.22 6.59
C PRO A 135 2.16 19.75 6.27
N GLU A 136 3.15 18.89 6.49
CA GLU A 136 2.99 17.44 6.46
C GLU A 136 1.92 17.00 7.47
N VAL A 137 0.99 16.18 6.99
CA VAL A 137 -0.04 15.55 7.81
C VAL A 137 0.43 14.14 8.16
N LEU A 138 0.40 13.81 9.44
CA LEU A 138 0.80 12.50 9.93
C LEU A 138 -0.44 11.69 10.26
N PHE A 139 -0.43 10.42 9.84
CA PHE A 139 -1.45 9.43 10.12
C PHE A 139 -0.79 8.22 10.77
N ARG A 140 -1.40 7.71 11.83
CA ARG A 140 -0.86 6.55 12.52
C ARG A 140 -1.97 5.64 12.99
N ARG A 141 -1.79 4.34 12.85
CA ARG A 141 -2.67 3.33 13.43
C ARG A 141 -1.85 2.38 14.28
N VAL A 142 -2.23 2.24 15.55
CA VAL A 142 -1.59 1.29 16.47
C VAL A 142 -2.68 0.63 17.30
N GLN A 143 -2.68 -0.71 17.36
CA GLN A 143 -3.61 -1.51 18.17
C GLN A 143 -5.10 -1.13 17.92
N GLY A 144 -5.44 -0.81 16.68
CA GLY A 144 -6.81 -0.44 16.28
C GLY A 144 -7.19 1.02 16.52
N THR A 145 -6.38 1.81 17.23
CA THR A 145 -6.60 3.25 17.39
C THR A 145 -5.95 4.01 16.25
N PHE A 146 -6.71 4.92 15.63
CA PHE A 146 -6.21 5.79 14.57
C PHE A 146 -5.94 7.19 15.11
N TYR A 147 -4.84 7.76 14.66
CA TYR A 147 -4.37 9.08 15.01
C TYR A 147 -4.10 9.91 13.76
N ALA A 148 -4.42 11.20 13.81
CA ALA A 148 -4.09 12.15 12.76
C ALA A 148 -3.64 13.49 13.34
N GLY A 149 -2.78 14.20 12.63
CA GLY A 149 -2.31 15.51 13.07
C GLY A 149 -1.07 15.97 12.31
N THR A 150 -0.17 16.64 13.02
CA THR A 150 1.10 17.13 12.48
C THR A 150 2.25 16.69 13.37
N ALA A 151 3.49 16.99 12.97
CA ALA A 151 4.67 16.76 13.81
C ALA A 151 4.61 17.44 15.20
N GLN A 152 3.71 18.41 15.41
CA GLN A 152 3.52 19.06 16.71
C GLN A 152 2.58 18.30 17.66
N GLY A 153 1.78 17.37 17.13
CA GLY A 153 0.82 16.60 17.91
C GLY A 153 -0.09 15.74 17.03
N LEU A 154 -0.29 14.50 17.48
CA LEU A 154 -1.24 13.56 16.91
C LEU A 154 -2.44 13.46 17.85
N GLU A 155 -3.65 13.51 17.30
CA GLU A 155 -4.90 13.36 18.05
C GLU A 155 -5.60 12.06 17.63
N THR A 156 -6.33 11.43 18.56
CA THR A 156 -7.15 10.27 18.23
C THR A 156 -8.31 10.68 17.33
N VAL A 157 -8.53 9.91 16.26
CA VAL A 157 -9.68 10.09 15.38
C VAL A 157 -10.68 8.97 15.64
N ASP A 158 -11.92 9.37 15.90
CA ASP A 158 -13.03 8.42 15.95
C ASP A 158 -13.45 8.08 14.49
N PRO A 159 -13.31 6.82 14.05
CA PRO A 159 -13.66 6.41 12.69
C PRO A 159 -15.16 6.59 12.38
N ASP A 160 -16.02 6.60 13.41
CA ASP A 160 -17.46 6.79 13.26
C ASP A 160 -17.86 8.29 13.31
N ASP A 161 -16.90 9.20 13.48
CA ASP A 161 -17.20 10.62 13.50
C ASP A 161 -17.67 11.08 12.10
N PRO A 162 -18.91 11.56 11.95
CA PRO A 162 -19.46 11.96 10.66
C PRO A 162 -18.66 13.10 10.01
N ARG A 163 -17.88 13.87 10.78
CA ARG A 163 -16.99 14.91 10.26
C ARG A 163 -15.84 14.32 9.45
N VAL A 164 -15.34 13.13 9.78
CA VAL A 164 -14.20 12.49 9.10
C VAL A 164 -14.51 12.23 7.62
N SER A 165 -15.75 11.86 7.30
CA SER A 165 -16.23 11.70 5.91
C SER A 165 -16.16 12.98 5.05
N SER A 166 -16.03 14.15 5.69
CA SER A 166 -16.04 15.47 5.03
C SER A 166 -14.70 16.19 5.06
N VAL A 167 -13.68 15.64 5.75
CA VAL A 167 -12.38 16.28 5.97
C VAL A 167 -11.38 15.86 4.90
N ALA A 168 -10.53 16.81 4.47
CA ALA A 168 -9.42 16.62 3.54
C ALA A 168 -9.79 15.91 2.21
N GLY A 169 -11.00 16.14 1.68
CA GLY A 169 -11.38 15.61 0.37
C GLY A 169 -11.46 14.08 0.28
N GLY A 170 -11.69 13.38 1.40
CA GLY A 170 -11.81 11.92 1.42
C GLY A 170 -10.53 11.17 1.81
N VAL A 171 -9.43 11.89 2.04
CA VAL A 171 -8.13 11.28 2.38
C VAL A 171 -8.13 10.59 3.75
N VAL A 172 -8.74 11.19 4.78
CA VAL A 172 -8.79 10.56 6.12
C VAL A 172 -9.58 9.24 6.11
N PRO A 173 -10.79 9.16 5.50
CA PRO A 173 -11.47 7.88 5.29
C PRO A 173 -10.61 6.84 4.55
N ALA A 174 -9.82 7.24 3.55
CA ALA A 174 -8.93 6.33 2.84
C ALA A 174 -7.86 5.74 3.77
N PHE A 175 -7.16 6.57 4.55
CA PHE A 175 -6.16 6.10 5.51
C PHE A 175 -6.74 5.20 6.63
N LEU A 176 -8.01 5.37 7.03
CA LEU A 176 -8.63 4.52 8.06
C LEU A 176 -8.69 3.04 7.67
N VAL A 177 -8.93 2.77 6.38
CA VAL A 177 -9.10 1.42 5.83
C VAL A 177 -7.93 0.96 4.96
N TRP A 178 -6.91 1.81 4.79
CA TRP A 178 -5.85 1.56 3.83
C TRP A 178 -5.01 0.33 4.19
N ASN A 179 -4.82 -0.54 3.21
CA ASN A 179 -3.84 -1.61 3.23
C ASN A 179 -3.23 -1.76 1.83
N PRO A 180 -1.95 -1.37 1.63
CA PRO A 180 -1.34 -1.34 0.31
C PRO A 180 -1.23 -2.73 -0.34
N LEU A 181 -1.14 -3.81 0.45
CA LEU A 181 -1.12 -5.17 -0.11
C LEU A 181 -2.50 -5.65 -0.56
N LEU A 182 -3.58 -5.16 0.07
CA LEU A 182 -4.93 -5.42 -0.44
C LEU A 182 -5.20 -4.63 -1.73
N ASP A 183 -4.74 -3.39 -1.80
CA ASP A 183 -4.84 -2.58 -3.02
C ASP A 183 -4.04 -3.22 -4.17
N LEU A 184 -2.80 -3.65 -3.90
CA LEU A 184 -1.98 -4.38 -4.87
C LEU A 184 -2.66 -5.67 -5.32
N ARG A 185 -3.18 -6.46 -4.38
CA ARG A 185 -3.90 -7.69 -4.71
C ARG A 185 -5.09 -7.41 -5.63
N ALA A 186 -5.91 -6.41 -5.33
CA ALA A 186 -7.04 -6.05 -6.17
C ALA A 186 -6.60 -5.64 -7.59
N ALA A 187 -5.51 -4.88 -7.71
CA ALA A 187 -4.94 -4.51 -9.01
C ALA A 187 -4.48 -5.75 -9.81
N LEU A 188 -3.87 -6.73 -9.15
CA LEU A 188 -3.42 -7.97 -9.79
C LEU A 188 -4.58 -8.92 -10.13
N GLU A 189 -5.60 -9.04 -9.27
CA GLU A 189 -6.82 -9.81 -9.55
C GLU A 189 -7.60 -9.21 -10.74
N GLY A 190 -7.58 -7.87 -10.89
CA GLY A 190 -8.17 -7.15 -12.02
C GLY A 190 -7.31 -7.10 -13.29
N ALA A 191 -6.12 -7.71 -13.29
CA ALA A 191 -5.18 -7.61 -14.39
C ALA A 191 -5.66 -8.34 -15.66
N GLN A 192 -5.67 -7.62 -16.79
CA GLN A 192 -6.06 -8.12 -18.10
C GLN A 192 -4.89 -8.02 -19.09
N ASP A 193 -4.84 -8.94 -20.06
CA ASP A 193 -3.84 -8.94 -21.13
C ASP A 193 -2.38 -8.85 -20.61
N VAL A 194 -2.07 -9.61 -19.57
CA VAL A 194 -0.76 -9.60 -18.92
C VAL A 194 0.34 -9.99 -19.92
N GLY A 195 1.28 -9.09 -20.10
CA GLY A 195 2.53 -9.28 -20.83
C GLY A 195 3.72 -9.27 -19.86
N VAL A 196 4.74 -10.06 -20.17
CA VAL A 196 6.01 -10.03 -19.43
C VAL A 196 6.95 -9.05 -20.14
N GLY A 197 7.36 -8.03 -19.41
CA GLY A 197 8.38 -7.08 -19.83
C GLY A 197 9.78 -7.69 -19.87
N GLY A 198 10.72 -6.99 -20.50
CA GLY A 198 12.13 -7.38 -20.46
C GLY A 198 12.75 -7.16 -19.08
N PRO A 199 13.93 -7.74 -18.81
CA PRO A 199 14.68 -7.43 -17.61
C PRO A 199 15.01 -5.94 -17.55
N GLU A 200 14.76 -5.34 -16.39
CA GLU A 200 14.94 -3.91 -16.11
C GLU A 200 15.63 -3.76 -14.75
N ALA A 201 16.15 -2.56 -14.45
CA ALA A 201 16.62 -2.23 -13.12
C ALA A 201 15.95 -0.94 -12.63
N ILE A 202 15.35 -1.00 -11.44
CA ILE A 202 14.72 0.14 -10.77
C ILE A 202 15.58 0.47 -9.55
N ASP A 203 16.11 1.69 -9.50
CA ASP A 203 16.93 2.18 -8.38
C ASP A 203 18.09 1.24 -7.99
N GLY A 204 18.65 0.52 -8.98
CA GLY A 204 19.74 -0.43 -8.80
C GLY A 204 19.33 -1.85 -8.41
N VAL A 205 18.03 -2.15 -8.35
CA VAL A 205 17.45 -3.48 -8.12
C VAL A 205 17.06 -4.08 -9.47
N ASP A 206 17.58 -5.26 -9.79
CA ASP A 206 17.15 -6.02 -10.96
C ASP A 206 15.69 -6.50 -10.75
N VAL A 207 14.83 -6.23 -11.73
CA VAL A 207 13.41 -6.55 -11.67
C VAL A 207 12.91 -7.31 -12.89
N THR A 208 11.86 -8.10 -12.67
CA THR A 208 10.97 -8.58 -13.73
C THR A 208 9.74 -7.69 -13.78
N SER A 209 9.46 -7.09 -14.93
CA SER A 209 8.30 -6.22 -15.13
C SER A 209 7.16 -6.99 -15.80
N TYR A 210 5.93 -6.68 -15.43
CA TYR A 210 4.69 -7.18 -16.01
C TYR A 210 3.84 -5.98 -16.42
N GLU A 211 3.34 -6.02 -17.65
CA GLU A 211 2.46 -4.98 -18.19
C GLU A 211 1.06 -5.54 -18.36
N PHE A 212 0.05 -4.84 -17.88
CA PHE A 212 -1.35 -5.29 -18.00
C PHE A 212 -2.31 -4.10 -18.07
N ASP A 213 -3.52 -4.36 -18.54
CA ASP A 213 -4.62 -3.40 -18.47
C ASP A 213 -5.44 -3.66 -17.20
N LEU A 214 -5.89 -2.58 -16.56
CA LEU A 214 -6.72 -2.60 -15.34
C LEU A 214 -7.91 -1.67 -15.54
N ASP A 215 -9.11 -2.10 -15.16
CA ASP A 215 -10.22 -1.17 -14.99
C ASP A 215 -10.10 -0.54 -13.58
N VAL A 216 -9.90 0.78 -13.49
CA VAL A 216 -9.71 1.44 -12.18
C VAL A 216 -10.97 1.44 -11.32
N ASP A 217 -12.10 1.07 -11.91
CA ASP A 217 -13.36 0.84 -11.20
C ASP A 217 -13.34 -0.49 -10.40
N ASP A 218 -12.40 -1.41 -10.70
CA ASP A 218 -12.21 -2.66 -9.95
C ASP A 218 -11.39 -2.47 -8.66
N LEU A 219 -10.74 -1.31 -8.48
CA LEU A 219 -9.97 -1.01 -7.27
C LEU A 219 -10.89 -0.71 -6.07
N PRO A 220 -10.49 -1.11 -4.85
CA PRO A 220 -11.26 -0.82 -3.64
C PRO A 220 -11.39 0.69 -3.43
N ARG A 221 -12.56 1.11 -2.93
CA ARG A 221 -12.84 2.50 -2.59
C ARG A 221 -13.18 2.63 -1.11
N PRO A 222 -12.72 3.69 -0.42
CA PRO A 222 -11.83 4.77 -0.92
C PRO A 222 -10.40 4.28 -1.23
N SER A 223 -9.71 4.90 -2.20
CA SER A 223 -8.35 4.52 -2.62
C SER A 223 -7.35 5.66 -2.42
N LEU A 224 -6.11 5.33 -2.03
CA LEU A 224 -4.98 6.26 -2.03
C LEU A 224 -4.15 6.21 -3.32
N ILE A 225 -4.36 5.20 -4.16
CA ILE A 225 -3.64 5.03 -5.44
C ILE A 225 -4.35 5.82 -6.56
N VAL A 226 -5.69 5.82 -6.55
CA VAL A 226 -6.49 6.40 -7.63
C VAL A 226 -7.54 7.35 -7.06
N PRO A 227 -7.67 8.59 -7.58
CA PRO A 227 -8.71 9.52 -7.13
C PRO A 227 -10.12 8.94 -7.29
N ASP A 228 -11.05 9.25 -6.38
CA ASP A 228 -12.42 8.70 -6.35
C ASP A 228 -13.22 8.89 -7.65
N GLN A 229 -12.97 9.99 -8.37
CA GLN A 229 -13.64 10.31 -9.62
C GLN A 229 -13.01 9.65 -10.87
N ALA A 230 -11.84 9.01 -10.74
CA ALA A 230 -11.19 8.36 -11.86
C ALA A 230 -11.89 7.03 -12.19
N THR A 231 -12.19 6.82 -13.47
CA THR A 231 -12.99 5.72 -14.03
C THR A 231 -12.35 5.18 -15.31
N GLY A 232 -12.65 3.93 -15.68
CA GLY A 232 -12.18 3.31 -16.92
C GLY A 232 -10.74 2.78 -16.88
N SER A 233 -10.17 2.47 -18.05
CA SER A 233 -8.95 1.67 -18.13
C SER A 233 -7.66 2.45 -17.84
N ALA A 234 -6.72 1.79 -17.17
CA ALA A 234 -5.33 2.20 -16.97
C ALA A 234 -4.38 1.10 -17.48
N ARG A 235 -3.25 1.50 -18.07
CA ARG A 235 -2.10 0.61 -18.30
C ARG A 235 -1.29 0.56 -17.02
N VAL A 236 -0.96 -0.64 -16.55
CA VAL A 236 -0.16 -0.87 -15.36
C VAL A 236 1.17 -1.48 -15.74
N THR A 237 2.25 -0.96 -15.16
CA THR A 237 3.56 -1.61 -15.12
C THR A 237 3.84 -2.03 -13.68
N PHE A 238 3.92 -3.33 -13.45
CA PHE A 238 4.20 -3.93 -12.14
C PHE A 238 5.55 -4.62 -12.16
N SER A 239 6.45 -4.24 -11.25
CA SER A 239 7.81 -4.77 -11.17
C SER A 239 8.03 -5.48 -9.85
N VAL A 240 8.60 -6.68 -9.93
CA VAL A 240 9.01 -7.50 -8.78
C VAL A 240 10.50 -7.77 -8.80
N GLY A 241 11.10 -7.81 -7.61
CA GLY A 241 12.50 -8.13 -7.41
C GLY A 241 12.81 -9.61 -7.61
N ALA A 242 14.08 -9.98 -7.47
CA ALA A 242 14.56 -11.35 -7.62
C ALA A 242 14.07 -12.32 -6.51
N ASP A 243 13.54 -11.77 -5.42
CA ASP A 243 12.90 -12.47 -4.30
C ASP A 243 11.37 -12.49 -4.40
N ASP A 244 10.83 -12.15 -5.58
CA ASP A 244 9.39 -12.08 -5.88
C ASP A 244 8.62 -11.04 -5.05
N LEU A 245 9.33 -10.15 -4.33
CA LEU A 245 8.72 -9.05 -3.60
C LEU A 245 8.40 -7.90 -4.56
N PRO A 246 7.24 -7.24 -4.41
CA PRO A 246 6.90 -6.03 -5.13
C PRO A 246 7.99 -4.97 -4.97
N VAL A 247 8.31 -4.28 -6.06
CA VAL A 247 9.24 -3.15 -6.10
C VAL A 247 8.52 -1.88 -6.53
N ARG A 248 7.76 -1.93 -7.63
CA ARG A 248 7.02 -0.77 -8.15
C ARG A 248 5.72 -1.19 -8.82
N LEU A 249 4.68 -0.38 -8.65
CA LEU A 249 3.44 -0.42 -9.44
C LEU A 249 3.18 0.98 -9.99
N GLN A 250 3.16 1.12 -11.31
CA GLN A 250 2.91 2.38 -12.01
C GLN A 250 1.61 2.27 -12.80
N LEU A 251 0.68 3.20 -12.56
CA LEU A 251 -0.58 3.34 -13.30
C LEU A 251 -0.52 4.53 -14.24
N GLU A 252 -0.83 4.30 -15.52
CA GLU A 252 -0.96 5.33 -16.54
C GLU A 252 -2.33 5.29 -17.20
N ARG A 253 -2.91 6.46 -17.49
CA ARG A 253 -4.19 6.58 -18.17
C ARG A 253 -4.06 7.48 -19.39
N ASP A 254 -4.77 7.13 -20.46
CA ASP A 254 -4.92 8.01 -21.62
C ASP A 254 -6.23 8.79 -21.53
N THR A 255 -6.17 9.99 -20.95
CA THR A 255 -7.29 10.93 -20.90
C THR A 255 -7.09 12.10 -21.87
N GLY A 256 -6.64 11.79 -23.10
CA GLY A 256 -6.26 12.78 -24.11
C GLY A 256 -4.75 13.04 -24.18
N GLY A 257 -3.97 12.04 -23.79
CA GLY A 257 -2.54 12.05 -23.51
C GLY A 257 -2.23 11.07 -22.38
N ILE A 258 -1.08 10.40 -22.46
CA ILE A 258 -0.61 9.49 -21.40
C ILE A 258 -0.26 10.34 -20.17
N GLU A 259 -0.97 10.09 -19.07
CA GLU A 259 -0.75 10.71 -17.76
C GLU A 259 -0.50 9.60 -16.73
N THR A 260 0.57 9.75 -15.97
CA THR A 260 0.85 8.87 -14.83
C THR A 260 -0.02 9.29 -13.66
N VAL A 261 -0.92 8.37 -13.28
CA VAL A 261 -1.88 8.58 -12.20
C VAL A 261 -1.19 8.37 -10.86
N ALA A 262 -0.42 7.29 -10.75
CA ALA A 262 0.29 6.92 -9.54
C ALA A 262 1.50 6.06 -9.86
N VAL A 263 2.53 6.21 -9.03
CA VAL A 263 3.67 5.33 -8.87
C VAL A 263 3.69 4.94 -7.40
N VAL A 264 3.59 3.65 -7.14
CA VAL A 264 3.65 3.05 -5.81
C VAL A 264 4.94 2.26 -5.70
N ASP A 265 5.85 2.67 -4.83
CA ASP A 265 7.10 1.97 -4.56
C ASP A 265 7.00 1.17 -3.27
N TYR A 266 7.55 -0.04 -3.30
CA TYR A 266 7.63 -0.96 -2.16
C TYR A 266 9.10 -1.21 -1.86
N SER A 267 9.49 -1.01 -0.61
CA SER A 267 10.89 -1.11 -0.20
C SER A 267 11.02 -1.53 1.25
N ALA A 268 12.27 -1.76 1.69
CA ALA A 268 12.62 -2.07 3.08
C ALA A 268 11.81 -3.25 3.66
N TRP A 269 11.50 -4.24 2.82
CA TRP A 269 10.79 -5.44 3.22
C TRP A 269 11.53 -6.18 4.34
N GLY A 270 10.81 -6.49 5.43
CA GLY A 270 11.38 -7.16 6.60
C GLY A 270 12.34 -6.30 7.44
N GLU A 271 12.57 -5.03 7.09
CA GLU A 271 13.32 -4.13 7.96
C GLU A 271 12.50 -3.80 9.21
N ARG A 272 13.16 -3.75 10.37
CA ARG A 272 12.47 -3.38 11.62
C ARG A 272 12.00 -1.93 11.56
N VAL A 273 10.70 -1.74 11.79
CA VAL A 273 10.06 -0.43 11.92
C VAL A 273 9.60 -0.27 13.37
N GLN A 274 9.88 0.90 13.95
CA GLN A 274 9.35 1.27 15.27
C GLN A 274 8.23 2.28 15.07
N ILE A 275 7.01 1.91 15.49
CA ILE A 275 5.83 2.79 15.46
C ILE A 275 5.44 3.08 16.91
N GLU A 276 5.51 4.35 17.30
CA GLU A 276 5.22 4.77 18.68
C GLU A 276 3.72 5.03 18.87
N VAL A 277 3.18 4.66 20.04
CA VAL A 277 1.82 5.07 20.42
C VAL A 277 1.84 6.54 20.84
N PRO A 278 1.08 7.44 20.21
CA PRO A 278 1.00 8.81 20.65
C PRO A 278 0.47 8.91 22.09
N PRO A 279 0.96 9.85 22.92
CA PRO A 279 0.44 10.04 24.27
C PRO A 279 -1.05 10.37 24.23
N ALA A 280 -1.80 9.87 25.22
CA ALA A 280 -3.21 10.22 25.37
C ALA A 280 -3.32 11.72 25.70
N GLY A 281 -3.97 12.49 24.81
CA GLY A 281 -4.30 13.89 25.03
C GLY A 281 -5.49 14.09 25.97
#